data_AF-A0A920Q257-F1
#
_entry.id   AF-A0A920Q257-F1
#
_cell.length_a   1.000
_cell.length_b   1.000
_cell.length_c   1.000
_cell.angle_alpha   90.00
_cell.angle_beta   90.00
_cell.angle_gamma   90.00
#
_symmetry.space_group_name_H-M   'P 1'
#
loop_
_entity.id
_entity.type
_entity.pdbx_description
1 polymer ?
#
loop_
_entity_poly.entity_id
_entity_poly.type
_entity_poly.pdbx_seq_one_letter_code
_entity_poly.pdbx_strand_id
1 'polypeptide(L)'
;MQTVGGGDRNKAALAMIDETVAEMYSEDKQNRFLEVTYQNGDKEVLYFRDFSSGAMVENIVRRAKKLAIKRQLAGGARGIRTEDMVQSVRQEFTEHEDLPIRPTPGDWAKISGKKGERIVYVRTLVSKKTDESGGRAIEGIGTGQYL
;
A
#
# COMPACT_ATOMS: atom_id res chain seq x y z
N MET A 1 -26.77 15.05 11.66
CA MET A 1 -25.45 14.41 11.58
C MET A 1 -25.70 12.92 11.38
N GLN A 2 -25.61 12.40 10.15
CA GLN A 2 -25.70 10.95 9.94
C GLN A 2 -24.42 10.32 10.46
N THR A 3 -24.54 9.34 11.36
CA THR A 3 -23.41 8.54 11.82
C THR A 3 -23.24 7.37 10.86
N VAL A 4 -21.99 6.96 10.59
CA VAL A 4 -21.57 5.94 9.60
C VAL A 4 -22.25 4.57 9.80
N GLY A 5 -23.01 4.36 10.88
CA GLY A 5 -23.84 3.16 11.10
C GLY A 5 -25.26 3.43 11.62
N GLY A 6 -25.74 4.68 11.62
CA GLY A 6 -27.07 5.01 12.12
C GLY A 6 -27.32 4.63 13.59
N GLY A 7 -26.26 4.58 14.41
CA GLY A 7 -26.31 4.13 15.81
C GLY A 7 -25.92 2.67 16.04
N ASP A 8 -25.82 1.86 14.98
CA ASP A 8 -25.33 0.48 15.05
C ASP A 8 -23.81 0.44 14.89
N ARG A 9 -23.13 -0.13 15.90
CA ARG A 9 -21.67 -0.22 15.94
C ARG A 9 -21.11 -1.17 14.88
N ASN A 10 -21.81 -2.26 14.58
CA ASN A 10 -21.37 -3.24 13.59
C ASN A 10 -21.50 -2.65 12.19
N LYS A 11 -22.60 -1.96 11.90
CA LYS A 11 -22.75 -1.25 10.62
C LYS A 11 -21.69 -0.17 10.44
N ALA A 12 -21.40 0.58 11.49
CA ALA A 12 -20.33 1.58 11.45
C ALA A 12 -18.96 0.94 11.18
N ALA A 13 -18.66 -0.19 11.84
CA ALA A 13 -17.40 -0.91 11.63
C ALA A 13 -17.29 -1.45 10.20
N LEU A 14 -18.34 -2.08 9.67
CA LEU A 14 -18.36 -2.60 8.30
C LEU A 14 -18.20 -1.48 7.27
N ALA A 15 -18.91 -0.36 7.42
CA ALA A 15 -18.76 0.78 6.52
C ALA A 15 -17.34 1.38 6.56
N MET A 16 -16.72 1.46 7.75
CA MET A 16 -15.32 1.88 7.87
C MET A 16 -14.36 0.89 7.17
N ILE A 17 -14.61 -0.42 7.29
CA ILE A 17 -13.83 -1.46 6.60
C ILE A 17 -13.97 -1.31 5.09
N ASP A 18 -15.19 -1.17 4.58
CA ASP A 18 -15.46 -1.04 3.14
C ASP A 18 -14.73 0.17 2.55
N GLU A 19 -14.79 1.32 3.22
CA GLU A 19 -14.09 2.54 2.76
C GLU A 19 -12.57 2.39 2.84
N THR A 20 -12.05 1.72 3.88
CA THR A 20 -10.62 1.45 4.01
C THR A 20 -10.13 0.51 2.91
N VAL A 21 -10.88 -0.56 2.63
CA VAL A 21 -10.54 -1.52 1.58
C VAL A 21 -10.63 -0.86 0.20
N ALA A 22 -11.62 -0.01 -0.04
CA ALA A 22 -11.71 0.76 -1.27
C ALA A 22 -10.48 1.65 -1.48
N GLU A 23 -10.02 2.35 -0.44
CA GLU A 23 -8.79 3.16 -0.52
C GLU A 23 -7.55 2.28 -0.78
N MET A 24 -7.42 1.14 -0.09
CA MET A 24 -6.27 0.23 -0.24
C MET A 24 -6.18 -0.41 -1.64
N TYR A 25 -7.33 -0.68 -2.27
CA TYR A 25 -7.42 -1.43 -3.53
C TYR A 25 -7.67 -0.56 -4.78
N SER A 26 -7.77 0.77 -4.61
CA SER A 26 -7.97 1.68 -5.73
C SER A 26 -6.78 1.69 -6.69
N GLU A 27 -7.08 1.86 -7.98
CA GLU A 27 -6.10 1.97 -9.07
C GLU A 27 -5.70 3.43 -9.36
N ASP A 28 -5.87 4.30 -8.36
CA ASP A 28 -5.53 5.70 -8.50
C ASP A 28 -4.02 5.88 -8.67
N LYS A 29 -3.63 6.96 -9.33
CA LYS A 29 -2.21 7.28 -9.56
C LYS A 29 -1.38 7.33 -8.27
N GLN A 30 -2.01 7.72 -7.16
CA GLN A 30 -1.39 7.78 -5.82
C GLN A 30 -1.07 6.40 -5.23
N ASN A 31 -1.72 5.33 -5.72
CA ASN A 31 -1.53 3.96 -5.24
C ASN A 31 -0.60 3.12 -6.13
N ARG A 32 -0.04 3.73 -7.19
CA ARG A 32 0.95 3.08 -8.04
C ARG A 32 2.24 2.91 -7.26
N PHE A 33 2.81 1.72 -7.30
CA PHE A 33 3.98 1.40 -6.49
C PHE A 33 5.20 1.05 -7.35
N LEU A 34 5.07 0.08 -8.25
CA LEU A 34 6.17 -0.38 -9.11
C LEU A 34 5.80 -0.31 -10.58
N GLU A 35 6.77 0.03 -11.43
CA GLU A 35 6.74 -0.30 -12.85
C GLU A 35 7.74 -1.42 -13.10
N VAL A 36 7.27 -2.47 -13.74
CA VAL A 36 8.04 -3.66 -14.10
C VAL A 36 8.18 -3.71 -15.60
N THR A 37 9.39 -3.96 -16.10
CA THR A 37 9.65 -4.25 -17.51
C THR A 37 9.99 -5.73 -17.67
N TYR A 38 9.35 -6.38 -18.62
CA TYR A 38 9.57 -7.78 -18.98
C TYR A 38 10.62 -7.92 -20.08
N GLN A 39 11.17 -9.13 -20.24
CA GLN A 39 12.20 -9.43 -21.24
C GLN A 39 11.72 -9.17 -22.67
N ASN A 40 10.42 -9.32 -22.94
CA ASN A 40 9.80 -9.02 -24.23
C ASN A 40 9.64 -7.50 -24.49
N GLY A 41 9.98 -6.65 -23.52
CA GLY A 41 9.87 -5.19 -23.60
C GLY A 41 8.57 -4.61 -23.03
N ASP A 42 7.59 -5.44 -22.66
CA ASP A 42 6.34 -4.99 -22.06
C ASP A 42 6.58 -4.31 -20.71
N LYS A 43 5.69 -3.37 -20.36
CA LYS A 43 5.68 -2.72 -19.06
C LYS A 43 4.35 -2.93 -18.35
N GLU A 44 4.41 -3.12 -17.04
CA GLU A 44 3.25 -3.24 -16.18
C GLU A 44 3.42 -2.39 -14.93
N VAL A 45 2.33 -1.73 -14.52
CA VAL A 45 2.27 -0.95 -13.29
C VAL A 45 1.54 -1.75 -12.23
N LEU A 46 2.23 -2.00 -11.13
CA LEU A 46 1.68 -2.66 -9.95
C LEU A 46 1.28 -1.63 -8.91
N TYR A 47 0.21 -1.93 -8.19
CA TYR A 47 -0.36 -1.08 -7.15
C TYR A 47 -0.10 -1.66 -5.77
N PHE A 48 -0.21 -0.87 -4.70
CA PHE A 48 -0.03 -1.37 -3.33
C PHE A 48 -0.90 -2.59 -2.99
N ARG A 49 -2.09 -2.68 -3.60
CA ARG A 49 -3.00 -3.82 -3.44
C ARG A 49 -2.35 -5.17 -3.81
N ASP A 50 -1.43 -5.17 -4.78
CA ASP A 50 -0.73 -6.38 -5.25
C ASP A 50 0.28 -6.89 -4.20
N PHE A 51 0.59 -6.08 -3.19
CA PHE A 51 1.52 -6.36 -2.09
C PHE A 51 0.84 -6.37 -0.72
N SER A 52 -0.50 -6.41 -0.69
CA SER A 52 -1.26 -6.44 0.56
C SER A 52 -0.96 -7.69 1.37
N SER A 53 -0.77 -7.52 2.68
CA SER A 53 -0.48 -8.62 3.61
C SER A 53 -1.20 -8.43 4.95
N GLY A 54 -1.35 -9.52 5.71
CA GLY A 54 -1.96 -9.46 7.05
C GLY A 54 -1.20 -8.53 8.00
N ALA A 55 0.14 -8.49 7.91
CA ALA A 55 0.97 -7.59 8.70
C ALA A 55 0.72 -6.11 8.33
N MET A 56 0.57 -5.81 7.04
CA MET A 56 0.23 -4.46 6.57
C MET A 56 -1.14 -4.02 7.11
N VAL A 57 -2.16 -4.88 7.05
CA VAL A 57 -3.48 -4.60 7.61
C VAL A 57 -3.41 -4.37 9.12
N GLU A 58 -2.65 -5.18 9.84
CA GLU A 58 -2.43 -5.01 11.28
C GLU A 58 -1.80 -3.64 11.60
N ASN A 59 -0.77 -3.24 10.84
CA ASN A 59 -0.10 -1.96 11.00
C ASN A 59 -1.05 -0.78 10.73
N ILE A 60 -1.87 -0.86 9.68
CA ILE A 60 -2.89 0.14 9.37
C ILE A 60 -3.85 0.31 10.55
N VAL A 61 -4.37 -0.80 11.10
CA VAL A 61 -5.29 -0.75 12.26
C VAL A 61 -4.59 -0.18 13.50
N ARG A 62 -3.33 -0.57 13.75
CA ARG A 62 -2.52 -0.06 14.87
C ARG A 62 -2.30 1.45 14.75
N ARG A 63 -2.02 1.93 13.55
CA ARG A 63 -1.83 3.35 13.24
C ARG A 63 -3.12 4.14 13.36
N ALA A 64 -4.24 3.61 12.90
CA ALA A 64 -5.55 4.26 13.02
C ALA A 64 -5.93 4.45 14.49
N LYS A 65 -5.70 3.43 15.33
CA LYS A 65 -5.86 3.54 16.80
C LYS A 65 -4.98 4.65 17.39
N LYS A 66 -3.73 4.75 16.96
CA LYS A 66 -2.80 5.81 17.39
C LYS A 66 -3.29 7.20 16.98
N LEU A 67 -3.79 7.37 15.75
CA LEU A 67 -4.36 8.63 15.26
C LEU A 67 -5.60 9.03 16.06
N ALA A 68 -6.52 8.10 16.32
CA ALA A 68 -7.72 8.34 17.12
C ALA A 68 -7.37 8.82 18.55
N ILE A 69 -6.38 8.20 19.20
CA ILE A 69 -5.90 8.62 20.52
C ILE A 69 -5.28 10.02 20.46
N LYS A 70 -4.42 10.28 19.47
CA LYS A 70 -3.81 11.61 19.29
C LYS A 70 -4.87 12.69 19.07
N ARG A 71 -5.88 12.43 18.23
CA ARG A 71 -7.01 13.35 18.02
C ARG A 71 -7.74 13.64 19.33
N GLN A 72 -8.04 12.60 20.11
CA GLN A 72 -8.75 12.76 21.37
C GLN A 72 -7.93 13.60 22.38
N LEU A 73 -6.62 13.38 22.47
CA LEU A 73 -5.72 14.17 23.32
C LEU A 73 -5.64 15.64 22.89
N ALA A 74 -5.79 15.92 21.60
CA ALA A 74 -5.85 17.28 21.04
C ALA A 74 -7.23 17.96 21.21
N GLY A 75 -8.15 17.38 21.98
CA GLY A 75 -9.50 17.92 22.21
C GLY A 75 -10.53 17.55 21.16
N GLY A 76 -10.18 16.67 20.21
CA GLY A 76 -11.10 16.17 19.20
C GLY A 76 -12.04 15.06 19.70
N ALA A 77 -12.92 14.60 18.82
CA ALA A 77 -13.89 13.56 19.15
C ALA A 77 -13.23 12.20 19.44
N ARG A 78 -13.77 11.49 20.44
CA ARG A 78 -13.38 10.13 20.84
C ARG A 78 -13.85 9.07 19.84
N GLY A 79 -13.16 7.93 19.85
CA GLY A 79 -13.45 6.76 19.01
C GLY A 79 -12.64 6.78 17.72
N ILE A 80 -12.59 5.65 17.01
CA ILE A 80 -12.01 5.58 15.67
C ILE A 80 -13.02 6.13 14.67
N ARG A 81 -12.55 6.86 13.67
CA ARG A 81 -13.35 7.33 12.54
C ARG A 81 -12.75 6.85 11.23
N THR A 82 -13.53 6.92 10.15
CA THR A 82 -13.06 6.48 8.83
C THR A 82 -11.84 7.25 8.37
N GLU A 83 -11.73 8.55 8.70
CA GLU A 83 -10.57 9.35 8.33
C GLU A 83 -9.27 8.84 8.97
N ASP A 84 -9.33 8.27 10.18
CA ASP A 84 -8.15 7.65 10.83
C ASP A 84 -7.66 6.43 10.04
N MET A 85 -8.59 5.65 9.48
CA MET A 85 -8.28 4.46 8.71
C MET A 85 -7.69 4.84 7.35
N VAL A 86 -8.35 5.73 6.60
CA VAL A 86 -7.88 6.21 5.28
C VAL A 86 -6.52 6.90 5.40
N GLN A 87 -6.31 7.74 6.43
CA GLN A 87 -5.01 8.35 6.68
C GLN A 87 -3.95 7.30 7.03
N SER A 88 -4.32 6.22 7.71
CA SER A 88 -3.39 5.15 8.06
C SER A 88 -2.96 4.32 6.87
N VAL A 89 -3.86 4.06 5.91
CA VAL A 89 -3.53 3.42 4.63
C VAL A 89 -2.45 4.22 3.91
N ARG A 90 -2.65 5.53 3.75
CA ARG A 90 -1.70 6.42 3.07
C ARG A 90 -0.34 6.45 3.76
N GLN A 91 -0.33 6.56 5.09
CA GLN A 91 0.92 6.55 5.84
C GLN A 91 1.65 5.21 5.75
N GLU A 92 0.93 4.09 5.78
CA GLU A 92 1.53 2.76 5.61
C GLU A 92 2.19 2.65 4.23
N PHE A 93 1.52 3.13 3.17
CA PHE A 93 2.04 3.13 1.81
C PHE A 93 3.28 4.01 1.68
N THR A 94 3.26 5.24 2.21
CA THR A 94 4.43 6.14 2.20
C THR A 94 5.62 5.56 2.99
N GLU A 95 5.40 4.94 4.14
CA GLU A 95 6.50 4.31 4.89
C GLU A 95 7.04 3.05 4.19
N HIS A 96 6.19 2.32 3.46
CA HIS A 96 6.61 1.25 2.57
C HIS A 96 7.42 1.73 1.36
N GLU A 97 7.25 2.98 0.90
CA GLU A 97 8.07 3.58 -0.16
C GLU A 97 9.51 3.88 0.32
N ASP A 98 9.65 4.29 1.58
CA ASP A 98 10.93 4.71 2.17
C ASP A 98 11.81 3.52 2.60
N LEU A 99 11.20 2.36 2.86
CA LEU A 99 11.93 1.15 3.18
C LEU A 99 12.45 0.49 1.89
N PRO A 100 13.76 0.21 1.77
CA PRO A 100 14.29 -0.63 0.69
C PRO A 100 13.93 -2.09 0.98
N ILE A 101 12.64 -2.40 0.97
CA ILE A 101 12.19 -3.78 0.98
C ILE A 101 12.57 -4.32 -0.39
N ARG A 102 13.54 -5.23 -0.43
CA ARG A 102 13.79 -6.04 -1.63
C ARG A 102 12.60 -7.01 -1.71
N PRO A 103 11.67 -6.87 -2.67
CA PRO A 103 10.66 -7.88 -2.90
C PRO A 103 11.34 -9.24 -2.99
N THR A 104 10.84 -10.20 -2.21
CA THR A 104 11.49 -11.51 -2.11
C THR A 104 11.28 -12.27 -3.43
N PRO A 105 12.14 -13.24 -3.76
CA PRO A 105 11.94 -14.05 -4.97
C PRO A 105 10.54 -14.70 -5.07
N GLY A 106 9.90 -15.00 -3.93
CA GLY A 106 8.53 -15.53 -3.89
C GLY A 106 7.46 -14.49 -4.24
N ASP A 107 7.65 -13.22 -3.88
CA ASP A 107 6.75 -12.13 -4.28
C ASP A 107 6.82 -11.95 -5.80
N TRP A 108 8.03 -12.01 -6.36
CA TRP A 108 8.23 -11.99 -7.80
C TRP A 108 7.64 -13.20 -8.51
N ALA A 109 7.70 -14.40 -7.93
CA ALA A 109 7.07 -15.59 -8.53
C ALA A 109 5.54 -15.46 -8.60
N LYS A 110 4.90 -14.84 -7.60
CA LYS A 110 3.45 -14.56 -7.63
C LYS A 110 3.09 -13.47 -8.64
N ILE A 111 3.94 -12.46 -8.77
CA ILE A 111 3.74 -11.32 -9.68
C ILE A 111 4.03 -11.72 -11.13
N SER A 112 5.18 -12.35 -11.41
CA SER A 112 5.56 -12.82 -12.75
C SER A 112 4.73 -14.02 -13.20
N GLY A 113 4.27 -14.84 -12.25
CA GLY A 113 3.41 -16.00 -12.53
C GLY A 113 2.09 -15.67 -13.22
N LYS A 114 1.61 -14.41 -13.16
CA LYS A 114 0.44 -13.96 -13.92
C LYS A 114 0.70 -13.84 -15.42
N LYS A 115 1.94 -13.57 -15.85
CA LYS A 115 2.28 -13.34 -17.27
C LYS A 115 3.23 -14.39 -17.85
N GLY A 116 3.91 -15.17 -17.01
CA GLY A 116 4.87 -16.21 -17.43
C GLY A 116 6.21 -15.66 -17.94
N GLU A 117 6.35 -14.34 -18.08
CA GLU A 117 7.51 -13.67 -18.66
C GLU A 117 8.51 -13.23 -17.60
N ARG A 118 9.81 -13.30 -17.94
CA ARG A 118 10.90 -12.91 -17.04
C ARG A 118 10.94 -11.39 -16.87
N ILE A 119 11.02 -10.93 -15.63
CA ILE A 119 11.21 -9.52 -15.28
C ILE A 119 12.69 -9.15 -15.45
N VAL A 120 12.96 -8.07 -16.18
CA VAL A 120 14.34 -7.60 -16.45
C VAL A 120 14.66 -6.26 -15.80
N TYR A 121 13.64 -5.46 -15.46
CA TYR A 121 13.83 -4.16 -14.81
C TYR A 121 12.64 -3.82 -13.92
N VAL A 122 12.93 -3.13 -12.81
CA VAL A 122 11.93 -2.67 -11.84
C VAL A 122 12.30 -1.27 -11.38
N ARG A 123 11.32 -0.35 -11.39
CA ARG A 123 11.46 0.98 -10.78
C ARG A 123 10.30 1.29 -9.86
N THR A 124 10.56 2.04 -8.80
CA THR A 124 9.52 2.58 -7.93
C THR A 124 8.86 3.81 -8.57
N LEU A 125 7.54 3.92 -8.45
CA LEU A 125 6.73 5.03 -8.95
C LEU A 125 6.34 5.94 -7.78
N VAL A 126 7.33 6.44 -7.04
CA VAL A 126 7.08 7.29 -5.87
C VAL A 126 6.56 8.66 -6.30
N SER A 127 5.39 9.03 -5.79
CA SER A 127 4.81 10.37 -5.91
C SER A 127 5.50 11.34 -4.93
N LYS A 128 6.78 11.68 -5.13
CA LYS A 128 7.34 12.85 -4.45
C LYS A 128 6.86 14.12 -5.14
N LYS A 129 6.01 14.90 -4.46
CA LYS A 129 5.95 16.35 -4.73
C LYS A 129 7.37 16.88 -4.51
N THR A 130 7.93 17.54 -5.52
CA THR A 130 9.31 18.08 -5.60
C THR A 130 10.43 17.03 -5.64
N ASP A 131 10.63 16.42 -6.82
CA ASP A 131 11.83 16.63 -7.66
C ASP A 131 11.77 15.70 -8.88
N GLU A 132 11.95 16.26 -10.08
CA GLU A 132 12.00 15.56 -11.38
C GLU A 132 13.29 14.71 -11.55
N SER A 133 13.71 13.97 -10.53
CA SER A 133 14.89 13.11 -10.59
C SER A 133 14.57 11.68 -10.15
N GLY A 134 14.30 10.85 -11.15
CA GLY A 134 14.60 9.42 -11.20
C GLY A 134 14.15 8.55 -10.02
N GLY A 135 13.06 7.81 -10.20
CA GLY A 135 12.72 6.67 -9.34
C GLY A 135 13.93 5.77 -9.13
N ARG A 136 14.15 5.33 -7.89
CA ARG A 136 15.30 4.47 -7.53
C ARG A 136 15.18 3.15 -8.28
N ALA A 137 16.13 2.86 -9.15
CA ALA A 137 16.27 1.57 -9.80
C ALA A 137 16.71 0.56 -8.73
N ILE A 138 15.94 -0.52 -8.56
CA ILE A 138 16.40 -1.67 -7.78
C ILE A 138 17.16 -2.53 -8.78
N GLU A 139 18.49 -2.55 -8.70
CA GLU A 139 19.34 -3.37 -9.57
C GLU A 139 18.95 -4.86 -9.46
N GLY A 140 18.97 -5.51 -10.61
CA GLY A 140 18.41 -6.84 -10.83
C GLY A 140 18.89 -7.88 -9.82
N ILE A 141 17.97 -8.73 -9.40
CA ILE A 141 18.27 -9.92 -8.59
C ILE A 141 19.19 -10.81 -9.44
N GLY A 142 20.49 -10.76 -9.15
CA GLY A 142 21.43 -11.77 -9.59
C GLY A 142 20.92 -13.12 -9.09
N THR A 143 20.68 -14.03 -10.02
CA THR A 143 20.34 -15.43 -9.75
C THR A 143 21.48 -16.06 -8.97
N GLY A 144 21.39 -16.03 -7.64
CA GLY A 144 22.29 -16.74 -6.75
C GLY A 144 22.02 -18.23 -6.83
N GLN A 145 22.90 -18.92 -7.56
CA GLN A 145 23.35 -20.31 -7.36
C GLN A 145 22.60 -21.11 -6.29
N TYR A 146 21.74 -22.03 -6.75
CA TYR A 146 21.61 -23.33 -6.11
C TYR A 146 22.65 -24.25 -6.77
N LEU A 147 23.71 -24.56 -6.02
CA LEU A 147 24.53 -25.76 -6.23
C LEU A 147 23.91 -26.90 -5.41
#